data_AF-A0A4Q5SIZ8-F1
#
_entry.id   AF-A0A4Q5SIZ8-F1
#
_cell.length_a   1.000
_cell.length_b   1.000
_cell.length_c   1.000
_cell.angle_alpha   90.00
_cell.angle_beta   90.00
_cell.angle_gamma   90.00
#
_symmetry.space_group_name_H-M   'P 1'
#
loop_
_entity.id
_entity.type
_entity.pdbx_description
1 polymer ?
#
loop_
_entity_poly.entity_id
_entity_poly.type
_entity_poly.pdbx_seq_one_letter_code
_entity_poly.pdbx_strand_id
1 'polypeptide(L)'
;MKYIIYLFYKYYNKGSGANFAYESALFAVTFLIFLNLLALINLFDMNYLLLGLEGRSRGGLYLIFGAFYILPMYLILFFIYKKETVVNTNYDPSKEQVHGWLLFAYCIFSIIALVFAIQYRR
;
A
#
# COMPACT_ATOMS: atom_id res chain seq x y z
N MET A 1 -0.61 -8.73 -8.38
CA MET A 1 -1.33 -7.74 -7.54
C MET A 1 -2.68 -8.23 -7.04
N LYS A 2 -3.58 -8.75 -7.90
CA LYS A 2 -4.88 -9.33 -7.48
C LYS A 2 -4.78 -10.29 -6.28
N TYR A 3 -3.81 -11.20 -6.31
CA TYR A 3 -3.56 -12.15 -5.22
C TYR A 3 -3.09 -11.48 -3.91
N ILE A 4 -2.29 -10.42 -3.99
CA ILE A 4 -1.86 -9.65 -2.81
C ILE A 4 -3.06 -8.96 -2.16
N ILE A 5 -3.93 -8.34 -2.99
CA ILE A 5 -5.19 -7.74 -2.52
C ILE A 5 -6.07 -8.82 -1.89
N TYR A 6 -6.15 -10.02 -2.48
CA TYR A 6 -6.88 -11.16 -1.90
C TYR A 6 -6.33 -11.57 -0.52
N LEU A 7 -5.00 -11.66 -0.36
CA LEU A 7 -4.39 -12.02 0.93
C LEU A 7 -4.72 -10.99 2.02
N PHE A 8 -4.64 -9.69 1.71
CA PHE A 8 -5.08 -8.65 2.64
C PHE A 8 -6.59 -8.71 2.91
N TYR A 9 -7.40 -8.94 1.88
CA TYR A 9 -8.85 -9.10 2.03
C TYR A 9 -9.18 -10.24 2.99
N LYS A 10 -8.55 -11.41 2.83
CA LYS A 10 -8.76 -12.56 3.72
C LYS A 10 -8.34 -12.26 5.16
N TYR A 11 -7.28 -11.47 5.35
CA TYR A 11 -6.85 -11.01 6.67
C TYR A 11 -7.90 -10.09 7.33
N TYR A 12 -8.43 -9.11 6.58
CA TYR A 12 -9.42 -8.15 7.07
C TYR A 12 -10.86 -8.70 7.14
N ASN A 13 -11.17 -9.76 6.39
CA ASN A 13 -12.48 -10.41 6.35
C ASN A 13 -12.72 -11.28 7.58
N LYS A 14 -12.60 -10.68 8.78
CA LYS A 14 -12.80 -11.32 10.08
C LYS A 14 -13.56 -10.38 11.01
N GLY A 15 -14.56 -10.91 11.71
CA GLY A 15 -15.32 -10.17 12.71
C GLY A 15 -16.03 -8.92 12.17
N SER A 16 -16.05 -7.84 12.95
CA SER A 16 -16.72 -6.58 12.60
C SER A 16 -16.13 -5.84 11.39
N GLY A 17 -14.90 -6.17 10.98
CA GLY A 17 -14.22 -5.56 9.83
C GLY A 17 -14.64 -6.11 8.46
N ALA A 18 -15.44 -7.19 8.42
CA ALA A 18 -15.81 -7.88 7.18
C ALA A 18 -16.52 -6.98 6.15
N ASN A 19 -17.36 -6.05 6.61
CA ASN A 19 -18.14 -5.16 5.73
C ASN A 19 -17.26 -4.25 4.85
N PHE A 20 -16.08 -3.87 5.35
CA PHE A 20 -15.12 -2.99 4.68
C PHE A 20 -13.80 -3.69 4.37
N ALA A 21 -13.77 -5.03 4.39
CA ALA A 21 -12.53 -5.79 4.26
C ALA A 21 -11.85 -5.58 2.90
N TYR A 22 -12.65 -5.39 1.84
CA TYR A 22 -12.15 -5.16 0.50
C TYR A 22 -11.49 -3.79 0.35
N GLU A 23 -12.19 -2.76 0.81
CA GLU A 23 -11.74 -1.37 0.79
C GLU A 23 -10.48 -1.23 1.66
N SER A 24 -10.46 -1.88 2.84
CA SER A 24 -9.29 -1.96 3.71
C SER A 24 -8.09 -2.64 3.04
N ALA A 25 -8.34 -3.73 2.30
CA ALA A 25 -7.30 -4.43 1.55
C ALA A 25 -6.70 -3.57 0.43
N LEU A 26 -7.55 -2.86 -0.32
CA LEU A 26 -7.08 -1.91 -1.33
C LEU A 26 -6.26 -0.78 -0.71
N PHE A 27 -6.71 -0.21 0.41
CA PHE A 27 -5.95 0.82 1.12
C PHE A 27 -4.60 0.30 1.60
N ALA A 28 -4.54 -0.91 2.17
CA ALA A 28 -3.29 -1.52 2.62
C ALA A 28 -2.30 -1.72 1.47
N VAL A 29 -2.78 -2.24 0.33
CA VAL A 29 -1.94 -2.40 -0.87
C VAL A 29 -1.48 -1.06 -1.44
N THR A 30 -2.37 -0.07 -1.49
CA THR A 30 -2.05 1.30 -1.93
C THR A 30 -0.93 1.87 -1.05
N PHE A 31 -1.07 1.76 0.27
CA PHE A 31 -0.08 2.25 1.22
C PHE A 31 1.26 1.52 1.07
N LEU A 32 1.24 0.21 0.88
CA LEU A 32 2.44 -0.60 0.66
C LEU A 32 3.17 -0.17 -0.63
N ILE A 33 2.45 0.05 -1.73
CA ILE A 33 3.05 0.56 -2.97
C ILE A 33 3.65 1.95 -2.73
N PHE A 34 2.90 2.83 -2.06
CA PHE A 34 3.34 4.19 -1.75
C PHE A 34 4.61 4.21 -0.89
N LEU A 35 4.72 3.36 0.13
CA LEU A 35 5.93 3.21 0.94
C LEU A 35 7.15 2.83 0.09
N ASN A 36 7.00 1.86 -0.80
CA ASN A 36 8.09 1.42 -1.67
C ASN A 36 8.47 2.51 -2.69
N LEU A 37 7.50 3.25 -3.23
CA LEU A 37 7.78 4.41 -4.10
C LEU A 37 8.54 5.51 -3.37
N LEU A 38 8.16 5.82 -2.13
CA LEU A 38 8.90 6.79 -1.31
C LEU A 38 10.33 6.33 -1.04
N ALA A 39 10.55 5.03 -0.79
CA ALA A 39 11.89 4.49 -0.61
C ALA A 39 12.74 4.66 -1.88
N LEU A 40 12.17 4.35 -3.06
CA LEU A 40 12.84 4.56 -4.34
C LEU A 40 13.15 6.04 -4.61
N ILE A 41 12.19 6.94 -4.37
CA ILE A 41 12.39 8.39 -4.53
C ILE A 41 13.58 8.87 -3.69
N ASN A 42 13.72 8.38 -2.46
CA ASN A 42 14.84 8.74 -1.59
C ASN A 42 16.17 8.12 -2.06
N LEU A 43 16.19 6.84 -2.46
CA LEU A 43 17.42 6.16 -2.90
C LEU A 43 18.00 6.72 -4.20
N PHE A 44 17.15 7.20 -5.11
CA PHE A 44 17.57 7.73 -6.41
C PHE A 44 17.56 9.28 -6.47
N ASP A 45 17.45 9.94 -5.32
CA ASP A 45 17.39 11.40 -5.19
C ASP A 45 16.34 12.10 -6.08
N MET A 46 15.21 11.44 -6.34
CA MET A 46 14.14 11.97 -7.20
C MET A 46 13.18 12.91 -6.46
N ASN A 47 13.68 13.70 -5.51
CA ASN A 47 12.86 14.53 -4.63
C ASN A 47 12.18 15.69 -5.35
N TYR A 48 12.64 16.00 -6.56
CA TYR A 48 11.93 16.89 -7.46
C TYR A 48 10.52 16.36 -7.84
N LEU A 49 10.24 15.06 -7.66
CA LEU A 49 8.88 14.52 -7.81
C LEU A 49 7.93 14.88 -6.64
N LEU A 50 8.50 15.44 -5.56
CA LEU A 50 7.81 15.89 -4.36
C LEU A 50 7.82 17.44 -4.25
N LEU A 51 8.00 18.16 -5.37
CA LEU A 51 8.07 19.62 -5.41
C LEU A 51 6.80 20.30 -4.90
N GLY A 52 6.96 21.46 -4.25
CA GLY A 52 5.85 22.31 -3.79
C GLY A 52 5.35 22.03 -2.37
N LEU A 53 6.05 21.16 -1.63
CA LEU A 53 5.75 20.81 -0.24
C LEU A 53 6.45 21.71 0.78
N GLU A 54 7.50 22.43 0.37
CA GLU A 54 8.26 23.31 1.27
C GLU A 54 7.41 24.48 1.78
N GLY A 55 7.52 24.78 3.08
CA GLY A 55 6.79 25.89 3.73
C GLY A 55 5.30 25.65 3.98
N ARG A 56 4.73 24.49 3.63
CA ARG A 56 3.32 24.15 3.91
C ARG A 56 3.13 23.68 5.35
N SER A 57 1.95 23.94 5.92
CA SER A 57 1.57 23.39 7.23
C SER A 57 1.46 21.86 7.15
N ARG A 58 1.66 21.17 8.28
CA ARG A 58 1.56 19.70 8.35
C ARG A 58 0.23 19.17 7.82
N GLY A 59 -0.88 19.85 8.14
CA GLY A 59 -2.20 19.50 7.62
C GLY A 59 -2.30 19.67 6.09
N GLY A 60 -1.75 20.75 5.54
CA GLY A 60 -1.69 20.96 4.10
C GLY A 60 -0.88 19.89 3.38
N LEU A 61 0.23 19.43 3.97
CA LEU A 61 1.02 18.32 3.44
C LEU A 61 0.20 17.03 3.37
N TYR A 62 -0.50 16.66 4.44
CA TYR A 62 -1.33 15.45 4.44
C TYR A 62 -2.45 15.50 3.42
N LEU A 63 -3.09 16.65 3.23
CA LEU A 63 -4.13 16.82 2.21
C LEU A 63 -3.56 16.68 0.81
N ILE A 64 -2.41 17.31 0.52
CA ILE A 64 -1.77 17.21 -0.79
C ILE A 64 -1.33 15.76 -1.07
N PHE A 65 -0.64 15.12 -0.12
CA PHE A 65 -0.24 13.72 -0.26
C PHE A 65 -1.42 12.78 -0.43
N GLY A 66 -2.46 12.96 0.39
CA GLY A 66 -3.69 12.18 0.31
C GLY A 66 -4.37 12.34 -1.05
N ALA A 67 -4.61 13.57 -1.49
CA ALA A 67 -5.38 13.87 -2.70
C ALA A 67 -4.62 13.58 -4.00
N PHE A 68 -3.32 13.88 -4.06
CA PHE A 68 -2.55 13.80 -5.31
C PHE A 68 -1.70 12.55 -5.45
N TYR A 69 -1.39 11.83 -4.37
CA TYR A 69 -0.54 10.63 -4.43
C TYR A 69 -1.29 9.37 -4.02
N ILE A 70 -1.93 9.37 -2.85
CA ILE A 70 -2.59 8.16 -2.32
C ILE A 70 -3.91 7.90 -3.03
N LEU A 71 -4.79 8.91 -3.14
CA LEU A 71 -6.12 8.76 -3.71
C LEU A 71 -6.08 8.31 -5.18
N PRO A 72 -5.26 8.89 -6.08
CA PRO A 72 -5.22 8.45 -7.47
C PRO A 72 -4.76 7.00 -7.59
N MET A 73 -3.77 6.59 -6.78
CA MET A 73 -3.29 5.22 -6.75
C MET A 73 -4.35 4.23 -6.25
N TYR A 74 -5.08 4.61 -5.19
CA TYR A 74 -6.22 3.84 -4.71
C TYR A 74 -7.29 3.68 -5.80
N LEU A 75 -7.66 4.77 -6.48
CA LEU A 75 -8.66 4.75 -7.55
C LEU A 75 -8.21 3.87 -8.71
N ILE A 76 -6.94 3.96 -9.14
CA ILE A 76 -6.37 3.08 -10.16
C ILE A 76 -6.55 1.61 -9.78
N LEU A 77 -6.18 1.22 -8.55
CA LEU A 77 -6.35 -0.15 -8.09
C LEU A 77 -7.83 -0.55 -8.00
N PHE A 78 -8.69 0.34 -7.52
CA PHE A 78 -10.13 0.12 -7.39
C PHE A 78 -10.81 -0.11 -8.75
N PHE A 79 -10.40 0.60 -9.79
CA PHE A 79 -10.95 0.41 -11.14
C PHE A 79 -10.38 -0.84 -11.84
N ILE A 80 -9.10 -1.15 -11.65
CA ILE A 80 -8.46 -2.32 -12.28
C ILE A 80 -8.93 -3.62 -11.63
N TYR A 81 -8.95 -3.67 -10.29
CA TYR A 81 -9.35 -4.85 -9.55
C TYR A 81 -10.75 -4.62 -9.02
N LYS A 82 -11.76 -5.30 -9.58
CA LYS A 82 -13.15 -5.22 -9.09
C LYS A 82 -13.35 -6.16 -7.91
N LYS A 83 -14.14 -5.73 -6.90
CA LYS A 83 -14.42 -6.49 -5.67
C LYS A 83 -14.82 -7.94 -5.92
N GLU A 84 -15.80 -8.15 -6.79
CA GLU A 84 -16.32 -9.47 -7.16
C GLU A 84 -15.21 -10.41 -7.66
N THR A 85 -14.27 -9.88 -8.44
CA THR A 85 -13.18 -10.69 -8.98
C THR A 85 -12.21 -11.13 -7.89
N VAL A 86 -12.01 -10.35 -6.83
CA VAL A 86 -11.10 -10.68 -5.73
C VAL A 86 -11.78 -11.63 -4.75
N VAL A 87 -13.02 -11.34 -4.36
CA VAL A 87 -13.77 -12.10 -3.36
C VAL A 87 -14.11 -13.51 -3.84
N ASN A 88 -14.48 -13.67 -5.12
CA ASN A 88 -14.91 -14.96 -5.66
C ASN A 88 -13.74 -15.85 -6.13
N THR A 89 -12.49 -15.44 -5.91
CA THR A 89 -11.34 -16.28 -6.29
C THR A 89 -11.04 -17.29 -5.19
N ASN A 90 -11.13 -18.58 -5.51
CA ASN A 90 -10.65 -19.66 -4.65
C ASN A 90 -9.18 -19.93 -4.96
N TYR A 91 -8.31 -19.54 -4.05
CA TYR A 91 -6.90 -19.91 -4.06
C TYR A 91 -6.67 -21.15 -3.17
N ASP A 92 -5.52 -21.80 -3.35
CA ASP A 92 -5.13 -22.99 -2.59
C ASP A 92 -4.81 -22.60 -1.12
N PRO A 93 -5.58 -23.10 -0.13
CA PRO A 93 -5.41 -22.72 1.28
C PRO A 93 -4.02 -23.01 1.84
N SER A 94 -3.35 -24.06 1.33
CA SER A 94 -2.03 -24.46 1.81
C SER A 94 -0.96 -23.42 1.46
N LYS A 95 -1.06 -22.81 0.28
CA LYS A 95 -0.14 -21.77 -0.20
C LYS A 95 -0.45 -20.40 0.40
N GLU A 96 -1.71 -20.14 0.71
CA GLU A 96 -2.15 -18.88 1.28
C GLU A 96 -1.49 -18.56 2.62
N GLN A 97 -1.32 -19.54 3.51
CA GLN A 97 -0.69 -19.30 4.80
C GLN A 97 0.79 -18.91 4.64
N VAL A 98 1.52 -19.64 3.80
CA VAL A 98 2.93 -19.36 3.50
C VAL A 98 3.08 -17.99 2.84
N HIS A 99 2.27 -17.70 1.82
CA HIS A 99 2.31 -16.41 1.13
C HIS A 99 1.83 -15.25 2.01
N GLY A 100 0.92 -15.48 2.96
CA GLY A 100 0.53 -14.50 3.97
C GLY A 100 1.71 -14.12 4.88
N TRP A 101 2.49 -15.11 5.32
CA TRP A 101 3.72 -14.85 6.08
C TRP A 101 4.79 -14.13 5.26
N LEU A 102 4.98 -14.51 3.99
CA LEU A 102 5.90 -13.80 3.09
C LEU A 102 5.46 -12.35 2.86
N LEU A 103 4.16 -12.10 2.71
CA LEU A 103 3.62 -10.76 2.57
C LEU A 103 3.84 -9.92 3.84
N PHE A 104 3.65 -10.53 5.01
CA PHE A 104 3.95 -9.87 6.29
C PHE A 104 5.43 -9.51 6.41
N ALA A 105 6.32 -10.46 6.09
CA ALA A 105 7.76 -10.21 6.05
C ALA A 105 8.13 -9.11 5.05
N TYR A 106 7.48 -9.10 3.88
CA TYR A 106 7.65 -8.05 2.88
C TYR A 106 7.21 -6.67 3.39
N CYS A 107 6.09 -6.57 4.12
CA CYS A 107 5.68 -5.30 4.75
C CYS A 107 6.73 -4.77 5.73
N ILE A 108 7.30 -5.65 6.57
CA ILE A 108 8.39 -5.29 7.47
C ILE A 108 9.61 -4.82 6.67
N PHE A 109 9.99 -5.56 5.64
CA PHE A 109 11.10 -5.20 4.77
C PHE A 109 10.88 -3.84 4.10
N SER A 110 9.68 -3.54 3.59
CA SER A 110 9.36 -2.24 2.97
C SER A 110 9.51 -1.08 3.97
N ILE A 111 9.14 -1.26 5.24
CA ILE A 111 9.35 -0.25 6.27
C ILE A 111 10.85 -0.05 6.53
N ILE A 112 11.61 -1.14 6.70
CA ILE A 112 13.06 -1.09 6.92
C ILE A 112 13.76 -0.40 5.73
N ALA A 113 13.39 -0.77 4.51
CA ALA A 113 13.94 -0.20 3.28
C ALA A 113 13.68 1.31 3.20
N LEU A 114 12.49 1.78 3.55
CA LEU A 114 12.20 3.21 3.61
C LEU A 114 13.03 3.93 4.67
N VAL A 115 13.15 3.38 5.87
CA VAL A 115 13.98 3.96 6.93
C VAL A 115 15.44 4.06 6.48
N PHE A 116 15.97 2.99 5.88
CA PHE A 116 17.33 2.98 5.35
C PHE A 116 17.51 3.99 4.22
N ALA A 117 16.56 4.09 3.29
CA ALA A 117 16.60 5.07 2.20
C ALA A 117 16.66 6.51 2.72
N ILE A 118 15.91 6.82 3.78
CA ILE A 118 15.92 8.14 4.42
C ILE A 118 17.26 8.39 5.14
N GLN A 119 17.81 7.38 5.81
CA GLN A 119 19.09 7.50 6.55
C GLN A 119 20.29 7.60 5.64
N TYR A 120 20.36 6.79 4.58
CA TYR A 120 21.46 6.82 3.60
C TYR A 120 21.63 8.19 2.95
N ARG A 121 20.56 8.97 2.88
CA ARG A 121 20.54 10.31 2.30
C ARG A 121 20.96 11.42 3.27
N ARG A 122 20.98 11.16 4.59
CA ARG A 122 21.47 12.11 5.60
C ARG A 122 22.98 11.98 5.78
#